data_AF-A0A9E2PLV7-F1
#
_entry.id   AF-A0A9E2PLV7-F1
#
_cell.length_a   1.000
_cell.length_b   1.000
_cell.length_c   1.000
_cell.angle_alpha   90.00
_cell.angle_beta   90.00
_cell.angle_gamma   90.00
#
_symmetry.space_group_name_H-M   'P 1'
#
loop_
_entity.id
_entity.type
_entity.pdbx_description
1 polymer ?
#
loop_
_entity_poly.entity_id
_entity_poly.type
_entity_poly.pdbx_seq_one_letter_code
_entity_poly.pdbx_strand_id
1 'polypeptide(L)'
;MNNLNRKSPSVEEALDSLRFRLGDLMRMAESLCDQHFEFVMAENKRRTWAERSILYAKPRARDNTLTITWFEIRWYGANAAKTRRMDKKVIIKPKNKHGYNMDTLLKRAQYWEVDMVTRIEEELIPIRKEVSFIAKAIGQLNYIENTHQAARWADQG
;
A
#
# COMPACT_ATOMS: atom_id res chain seq x y z
N MET A 1 16.07 -19.36 35.56
CA MET A 1 16.73 -19.41 34.23
C MET A 1 15.86 -20.25 33.31
N ASN A 2 15.08 -19.61 32.43
CA ASN A 2 14.17 -20.32 31.53
C ASN A 2 14.89 -20.79 30.27
N ASN A 3 14.67 -22.06 29.97
CA ASN A 3 15.30 -22.88 28.96
C ASN A 3 14.96 -22.41 27.54
N LEU A 4 15.95 -21.88 26.82
CA LEU A 4 15.86 -21.51 25.40
C LEU A 4 16.05 -22.77 24.54
N ASN A 5 15.04 -23.64 24.51
CA ASN A 5 14.92 -24.65 23.45
C ASN A 5 13.79 -24.26 22.49
N ARG A 6 13.93 -23.08 21.86
CA ARG A 6 13.10 -22.75 20.69
C ARG A 6 13.79 -23.35 19.48
N LYS A 7 13.23 -24.45 18.96
CA LYS A 7 13.55 -24.95 17.63
C LYS A 7 13.35 -23.80 16.64
N SER A 8 14.36 -23.49 15.84
CA SER A 8 14.23 -22.48 14.78
C SER A 8 13.12 -22.91 13.81
N PRO A 9 12.26 -21.99 13.36
CA PRO A 9 11.18 -22.34 12.43
C PRO A 9 11.75 -22.87 11.12
N SER A 10 11.02 -23.76 10.45
CA SER A 10 11.33 -24.14 9.08
C SER A 10 11.19 -22.95 8.13
N VAL A 11 11.76 -23.06 6.93
CA VAL A 11 11.58 -22.03 5.87
C VAL A 11 10.10 -21.85 5.53
N GLU A 12 9.34 -22.93 5.51
CA GLU A 12 7.89 -22.92 5.28
C GLU A 12 7.13 -22.18 6.39
N GLU A 13 7.41 -22.49 7.66
CA GLU A 13 6.79 -21.81 8.81
C GLU A 13 7.11 -20.31 8.83
N ALA A 14 8.33 -19.93 8.43
CA ALA A 14 8.73 -18.53 8.29
C ALA A 14 7.98 -17.83 7.14
N LEU A 15 7.84 -18.50 5.99
CA LEU A 15 7.08 -17.98 4.85
C LEU A 15 5.61 -17.74 5.21
N ASP A 16 4.97 -18.68 5.90
CA ASP A 16 3.57 -18.55 6.31
C ASP A 16 3.38 -17.43 7.33
N SER A 17 4.29 -17.30 8.30
CA SER A 17 4.28 -16.19 9.26
C SER A 17 4.41 -14.83 8.57
N LEU A 18 5.28 -14.72 7.57
CA LEU A 18 5.46 -13.49 6.79
C LEU A 18 4.23 -13.16 5.93
N ARG A 19 3.61 -14.16 5.30
CA ARG A 19 2.38 -14.00 4.52
C ARG A 19 1.20 -13.59 5.39
N PHE A 20 1.07 -14.19 6.57
CA PHE A 20 0.06 -13.81 7.55
C PHE A 20 0.22 -12.34 7.95
N ARG A 21 1.44 -11.93 8.29
CA ARG A 21 1.73 -10.53 8.65
C ARG A 21 1.48 -9.57 7.48
N LEU A 22 1.79 -9.98 6.25
CA LEU A 22 1.46 -9.18 5.06
C LEU A 22 -0.07 -8.99 4.93
N GLY A 23 -0.85 -10.02 5.23
CA GLY A 23 -2.31 -9.94 5.29
C GLY A 23 -2.82 -8.95 6.34
N ASP A 24 -2.21 -8.91 7.53
CA ASP A 24 -2.53 -7.90 8.55
C ASP A 24 -2.24 -6.48 8.07
N LEU A 25 -1.08 -6.27 7.46
CA LEU A 25 -0.69 -4.97 6.92
C LEU A 25 -1.60 -4.50 5.79
N MET A 26 -2.12 -5.44 4.98
CA MET A 26 -3.13 -5.16 3.96
C MET A 26 -4.42 -4.65 4.60
N ARG A 27 -4.95 -5.35 5.61
CA ARG A 27 -6.17 -4.92 6.33
C ARG A 27 -5.99 -3.56 7.00
N MET A 28 -4.82 -3.29 7.58
CA MET A 28 -4.50 -1.99 8.15
C MET A 28 -4.48 -0.89 7.08
N ALA A 29 -3.84 -1.14 5.93
CA ALA A 29 -3.80 -0.18 4.83
C ALA A 29 -5.18 0.09 4.22
N GLU A 30 -6.01 -0.94 4.08
CA GLU A 30 -7.40 -0.83 3.64
C GLU A 30 -8.20 0.03 4.60
N SER A 31 -8.15 -0.25 5.90
CA SER A 31 -8.86 0.55 6.90
C SER A 31 -8.47 2.03 6.84
N LEU A 32 -7.19 2.37 6.67
CA LEU A 32 -6.74 3.76 6.55
C LEU A 32 -7.26 4.43 5.27
N CYS A 33 -7.20 3.71 4.14
CA CYS A 33 -7.66 4.24 2.87
C CYS A 33 -9.19 4.38 2.83
N ASP A 34 -9.93 3.50 3.50
CA ASP A 34 -11.37 3.58 3.66
C ASP A 34 -11.75 4.76 4.56
N GLN A 35 -11.06 4.95 5.70
CA GLN A 35 -11.25 6.15 6.54
C GLN A 35 -11.04 7.44 5.74
N HIS A 36 -9.97 7.51 4.95
CA HIS A 36 -9.70 8.64 4.07
C HIS A 36 -10.83 8.85 3.05
N PHE A 37 -11.26 7.76 2.40
CA PHE A 37 -12.32 7.81 1.40
C PHE A 37 -13.66 8.26 2.00
N GLU A 38 -14.07 7.70 3.13
CA GLU A 38 -15.32 8.05 3.81
C GLU A 38 -15.34 9.52 4.22
N PHE A 39 -14.24 10.02 4.79
CA PHE A 39 -14.06 11.42 5.12
C PHE A 39 -14.24 12.31 3.88
N VAL A 40 -13.48 12.04 2.81
CA VAL A 40 -13.53 12.80 1.57
C VAL A 40 -14.94 12.77 0.97
N MET A 41 -15.61 11.63 0.98
CA MET A 41 -16.96 11.49 0.43
C MET A 41 -18.01 12.23 1.26
N ALA A 42 -17.90 12.25 2.58
CA ALA A 42 -18.76 13.04 3.46
C ALA A 42 -18.59 14.54 3.19
N GLU A 43 -17.35 14.99 3.06
CA GLU A 43 -17.01 16.38 2.83
C GLU A 43 -17.36 16.86 1.41
N ASN A 44 -17.16 16.02 0.39
CA ASN A 44 -17.52 16.32 -1.00
C ASN A 44 -19.02 16.53 -1.22
N LYS A 45 -19.88 15.86 -0.43
CA LYS A 45 -21.35 16.02 -0.50
C LYS A 45 -21.79 17.43 -0.10
N ARG A 46 -21.03 18.09 0.77
CA ARG A 46 -21.33 19.42 1.32
C ARG A 46 -20.68 20.57 0.54
N ARG A 47 -19.88 20.24 -0.48
CA ARG A 47 -19.03 21.20 -1.19
C ARG A 47 -19.43 21.41 -2.63
N THR A 48 -19.10 22.59 -3.14
CA THR A 48 -19.23 22.90 -4.56
C THR A 48 -18.29 22.02 -5.37
N TRP A 49 -18.55 21.91 -6.68
CA TRP A 49 -17.74 21.07 -7.55
C TRP A 49 -16.25 21.43 -7.54
N ALA A 50 -15.91 22.72 -7.44
CA ALA A 50 -14.52 23.20 -7.45
C ALA A 50 -13.74 22.87 -6.16
N GLU A 51 -14.46 22.71 -5.06
CA GLU A 51 -13.89 22.47 -3.73
C GLU A 51 -13.85 20.98 -3.36
N ARG A 52 -14.35 20.11 -4.24
CA ARG A 52 -14.25 18.67 -4.03
C ARG A 52 -12.81 18.21 -4.10
N SER A 53 -12.49 17.23 -3.26
CA SER A 53 -11.22 16.55 -3.33
C SER A 53 -11.08 15.83 -4.66
N ILE A 54 -9.86 15.88 -5.18
CA ILE A 54 -9.41 15.06 -6.29
C ILE A 54 -8.35 14.06 -5.84
N LEU A 55 -7.89 14.10 -4.59
CA LEU A 55 -6.74 13.35 -4.11
C LEU A 55 -7.22 12.13 -3.30
N TYR A 56 -6.72 10.94 -3.63
CA TYR A 56 -7.14 9.70 -2.99
C TYR A 56 -5.98 8.72 -2.80
N ALA A 57 -5.96 8.06 -1.65
CA ALA A 57 -5.10 6.90 -1.38
C ALA A 57 -5.84 5.59 -1.70
N LYS A 58 -5.10 4.58 -2.18
CA LYS A 58 -5.64 3.24 -2.41
C LYS A 58 -4.57 2.17 -2.22
N PRO A 59 -4.87 1.08 -1.49
CA PRO A 59 -4.03 -0.11 -1.48
C PRO A 59 -4.29 -0.95 -2.74
N ARG A 60 -3.24 -1.65 -3.17
CA ARG A 60 -3.27 -2.65 -4.22
C ARG A 60 -2.40 -3.81 -3.78
N ALA A 61 -3.05 -4.92 -3.46
CA ALA A 61 -2.37 -6.20 -3.28
C ALA A 61 -2.21 -6.90 -4.64
N ARG A 62 -1.06 -7.53 -4.84
CA ARG A 62 -0.83 -8.46 -5.93
C ARG A 62 0.19 -9.48 -5.46
N ASP A 63 -0.19 -10.76 -5.47
CA ASP A 63 0.66 -11.86 -4.99
C ASP A 63 1.18 -11.56 -3.57
N ASN A 64 2.49 -11.72 -3.32
CA ASN A 64 3.13 -11.42 -2.04
C ASN A 64 3.56 -9.94 -1.92
N THR A 65 2.86 -9.02 -2.58
CA THR A 65 3.19 -7.59 -2.56
C THR A 65 1.97 -6.74 -2.25
N LEU A 66 2.19 -5.69 -1.45
CA LEU A 66 1.23 -4.63 -1.18
C LEU A 66 1.82 -3.30 -1.63
N THR A 67 1.13 -2.60 -2.52
CA THR A 67 1.46 -1.23 -2.91
C THR A 67 0.36 -0.30 -2.47
N ILE A 68 0.72 0.81 -1.84
CA ILE A 68 -0.26 1.82 -1.41
C ILE A 68 0.05 3.11 -2.16
N THR A 69 -0.85 3.49 -3.06
CA THR A 69 -0.65 4.60 -4.01
C THR A 69 -1.58 5.77 -3.73
N TRP A 70 -1.05 6.97 -3.82
CA TRP A 70 -1.87 8.17 -4.03
C TRP A 70 -2.13 8.39 -5.52
N PHE A 71 -3.34 8.84 -5.86
CA PHE A 71 -3.72 9.24 -7.21
C PHE A 71 -4.61 10.47 -7.18
N GLU A 72 -4.59 11.24 -8.27
CA GLU A 72 -5.52 12.33 -8.51
C GLU A 72 -6.61 11.89 -9.50
N ILE A 73 -7.86 12.26 -9.22
CA ILE A 73 -8.98 12.12 -10.15
C ILE A 73 -8.94 13.28 -11.13
N ARG A 74 -8.95 12.95 -12.42
CA ARG A 74 -9.08 13.90 -13.52
C ARG A 74 -10.41 13.67 -14.22
N TRP A 75 -11.00 14.76 -14.69
CA TRP A 75 -12.21 14.71 -15.49
C TRP A 75 -11.91 15.28 -16.87
N TYR A 76 -12.16 14.51 -17.91
CA TYR A 76 -12.03 14.93 -19.31
C TYR A 76 -13.40 14.99 -19.98
N GLY A 77 -13.50 15.70 -21.11
CA GLY A 77 -14.74 15.87 -21.85
C GLY A 77 -15.65 16.96 -21.29
N ALA A 78 -16.70 17.30 -22.05
CA ALA A 78 -17.60 18.40 -21.70
C ALA A 78 -18.83 17.87 -20.95
N ASN A 79 -19.18 18.54 -19.86
CA ASN A 79 -20.40 18.22 -19.11
C ASN A 79 -21.66 18.45 -19.97
N ALA A 80 -21.70 19.56 -20.71
CA ALA A 80 -22.83 19.91 -21.59
C ALA A 80 -23.06 18.86 -22.69
N ALA A 81 -21.98 18.27 -23.23
CA ALA A 81 -22.06 17.25 -24.26
C ALA A 81 -22.24 15.82 -23.72
N LYS A 82 -22.36 15.64 -22.38
CA LYS A 82 -22.43 14.33 -21.72
C LYS A 82 -21.28 13.38 -22.07
N THR A 83 -20.11 13.91 -22.45
CA THR A 83 -18.92 13.11 -22.81
C THR A 83 -17.92 12.98 -21.66
N ARG A 84 -18.33 13.36 -20.44
CA ARG A 84 -17.43 13.46 -19.29
C ARG A 84 -16.92 12.08 -18.86
N ARG A 85 -15.60 11.91 -18.76
CA ARG A 85 -14.95 10.67 -18.32
C ARG A 85 -14.03 10.94 -17.14
N MET A 86 -14.01 10.00 -16.19
CA MET A 86 -13.10 9.99 -15.05
C MET A 86 -11.81 9.25 -15.43
N ASP A 87 -10.67 9.81 -15.05
CA ASP A 87 -9.35 9.18 -15.13
C ASP A 87 -8.64 9.26 -13.78
N LYS A 88 -7.74 8.32 -13.52
CA LYS A 88 -6.94 8.25 -12.28
C LYS A 88 -5.48 8.39 -12.64
N LYS A 89 -4.90 9.54 -12.33
CA LYS A 89 -3.46 9.75 -12.50
C LYS A 89 -2.73 9.41 -11.22
N VAL A 90 -1.96 8.33 -11.25
CA VAL A 90 -1.12 7.90 -10.12
C VAL A 90 -0.03 8.94 -9.85
N ILE A 91 0.14 9.29 -8.57
CA ILE A 91 1.25 10.13 -8.11
C ILE A 91 2.44 9.20 -7.88
N ILE A 92 3.58 9.56 -8.48
CA ILE A 92 4.80 8.77 -8.38
C ILE A 92 5.51 9.10 -7.06
N LYS A 93 5.70 8.08 -6.23
CA LYS A 93 6.50 8.18 -5.01
C LYS A 93 7.99 8.34 -5.35
N PRO A 94 8.76 9.14 -4.59
CA PRO A 94 10.22 9.20 -4.75
C PRO A 94 10.87 7.80 -4.66
N LYS A 95 11.91 7.57 -5.48
CA LYS A 95 12.71 6.34 -5.42
C LYS A 95 13.35 6.21 -4.04
N ASN A 96 13.47 4.98 -3.54
CA ASN A 96 14.12 4.65 -2.26
C ASN A 96 13.51 5.31 -1.01
N LYS A 97 12.26 5.80 -1.10
CA LYS A 97 11.50 6.31 0.06
C LYS A 97 10.28 5.44 0.32
N HIS A 98 9.87 5.36 1.58
CA HIS A 98 8.63 4.67 1.95
C HIS A 98 7.42 5.58 1.88
N GLY A 99 7.58 6.88 2.16
CA GLY A 99 6.53 7.90 2.02
C GLY A 99 6.62 8.71 0.74
N TYR A 100 5.52 9.40 0.46
CA TYR A 100 5.40 10.47 -0.52
C TYR A 100 5.98 11.78 0.03
N ASN A 101 6.36 12.68 -0.87
CA ASN A 101 6.71 14.03 -0.49
C ASN A 101 5.42 14.78 -0.11
N MET A 102 5.37 15.35 1.10
CA MET A 102 4.15 15.97 1.63
C MET A 102 3.72 17.17 0.78
N ASP A 103 4.65 18.06 0.39
CA ASP A 103 4.35 19.19 -0.50
C ASP A 103 3.70 18.75 -1.82
N THR A 104 4.09 17.58 -2.34
CA THR A 104 3.51 17.01 -3.56
C THR A 104 2.04 16.62 -3.35
N LEU A 105 1.71 16.04 -2.20
CA LEU A 105 0.33 15.72 -1.84
C LEU A 105 -0.47 16.99 -1.55
N LEU A 106 0.07 17.90 -0.72
CA LEU A 106 -0.63 19.11 -0.28
C LEU A 106 -0.88 20.10 -1.43
N LYS A 107 -0.04 20.13 -2.46
CA LYS A 107 -0.32 20.90 -3.71
C LYS A 107 -1.57 20.43 -4.46
N ARG A 108 -2.09 19.24 -4.17
CA ARG A 108 -3.29 18.65 -4.77
C ARG A 108 -4.45 18.54 -3.79
N ALA A 109 -4.15 18.67 -2.50
CA ALA A 109 -5.13 18.66 -1.44
C ALA A 109 -5.93 19.96 -1.46
N GLN A 110 -7.21 19.84 -1.14
CA GLN A 110 -8.02 20.98 -0.75
C GLN A 110 -7.63 21.45 0.66
N TYR A 111 -7.89 22.73 0.97
CA TYR A 111 -7.54 23.30 2.28
C TYR A 111 -8.14 22.52 3.47
N TRP A 112 -9.31 21.91 3.28
CA TRP A 112 -10.04 21.18 4.31
C TRP A 112 -9.61 19.72 4.51
N GLU A 113 -8.83 19.16 3.59
CA GLU A 113 -8.35 17.77 3.70
C GLU A 113 -6.88 17.67 4.08
N VAL A 114 -6.18 18.80 4.28
CA VAL A 114 -4.74 18.86 4.60
C VAL A 114 -4.39 17.97 5.80
N ASP A 115 -5.12 18.11 6.92
CA ASP A 115 -4.85 17.34 8.14
C ASP A 115 -5.09 15.85 7.93
N MET A 116 -6.16 15.51 7.20
CA MET A 116 -6.49 14.12 6.90
C MET A 116 -5.43 13.49 5.98
N VAL A 117 -5.02 14.18 4.92
CA VAL A 117 -3.97 13.70 4.00
C VAL A 117 -2.65 13.51 4.73
N THR A 118 -2.28 14.45 5.59
CA THR A 118 -1.05 14.40 6.39
C THR A 118 -1.06 13.18 7.31
N ARG A 119 -2.10 13.04 8.13
CA ARG A 119 -2.28 11.91 9.05
C ARG A 119 -2.23 10.58 8.32
N ILE A 120 -3.01 10.43 7.24
CA ILE A 120 -3.08 9.19 6.48
C ILE A 120 -1.72 8.85 5.88
N GLU A 121 -1.01 9.80 5.30
CA GLU A 121 0.32 9.52 4.75
C GLU A 121 1.33 9.13 5.85
N GLU A 122 1.31 9.78 7.01
CA GLU A 122 2.15 9.44 8.16
C GLU A 122 1.89 8.01 8.66
N GLU A 123 0.62 7.61 8.77
CA GLU A 123 0.23 6.26 9.20
C GLU A 123 0.56 5.18 8.14
N LEU A 124 0.56 5.52 6.85
CA LEU A 124 0.91 4.59 5.78
C LEU A 124 2.42 4.38 5.60
N ILE A 125 3.28 5.32 6.04
CA ILE A 125 4.75 5.17 5.97
C ILE A 125 5.27 3.90 6.65
N PRO A 126 4.97 3.63 7.94
CA PRO A 126 5.46 2.43 8.62
C PRO A 126 4.95 1.15 7.96
N ILE A 127 3.70 1.12 7.50
CA ILE A 127 3.13 -0.02 6.76
C ILE A 127 3.93 -0.29 5.49
N ARG A 128 4.15 0.74 4.65
CA ARG A 128 4.95 0.60 3.41
C ARG A 128 6.39 0.17 3.69
N LYS A 129 6.97 0.60 4.81
CA LYS A 129 8.31 0.18 5.24
C LYS A 129 8.32 -1.31 5.57
N GLU A 130 7.40 -1.76 6.40
CA GLU A 130 7.31 -3.15 6.83
C GLU A 130 7.03 -4.10 5.65
N VAL A 131 6.07 -3.77 4.80
CA VAL A 131 5.77 -4.52 3.57
C VAL A 131 7.02 -4.71 2.71
N SER A 132 7.85 -3.66 2.57
CA SER A 132 9.06 -3.75 1.74
C SER A 132 10.10 -4.72 2.30
N PHE A 133 10.15 -4.88 3.63
CA PHE A 133 11.02 -5.86 4.27
C PHE A 133 10.45 -7.27 4.15
N ILE A 134 9.15 -7.43 4.39
CA ILE A 134 8.46 -8.73 4.26
C ILE A 134 8.57 -9.26 2.83
N ALA A 135 8.30 -8.43 1.82
CA ALA A 135 8.40 -8.85 0.42
C ALA A 135 9.82 -9.32 0.04
N LYS A 136 10.86 -8.63 0.54
CA LYS A 136 12.25 -9.05 0.37
C LYS A 136 12.55 -10.37 1.06
N ALA A 137 12.10 -10.53 2.31
CA ALA A 137 12.31 -11.75 3.07
C ALA A 137 11.63 -12.96 2.41
N ILE A 138 10.38 -12.82 1.97
CA ILE A 138 9.66 -13.85 1.20
C ILE A 138 10.45 -14.23 -0.06
N GLY A 139 10.95 -13.24 -0.81
CA GLY A 139 11.76 -13.50 -2.01
C GLY A 139 13.03 -14.30 -1.72
N GLN A 140 13.74 -13.96 -0.64
CA GLN A 140 14.97 -14.66 -0.23
C GLN A 140 14.68 -16.09 0.25
N LEU A 141 13.62 -16.29 1.05
CA LEU A 141 13.24 -17.61 1.55
C LEU A 141 12.78 -18.53 0.41
N ASN A 142 11.99 -18.03 -0.54
CA ASN A 142 11.60 -18.80 -1.73
C ASN A 142 12.83 -19.23 -2.55
N TYR A 143 13.84 -18.35 -2.67
CA TYR A 143 15.08 -18.69 -3.37
C TYR A 143 15.84 -19.83 -2.68
N ILE A 144 15.97 -19.76 -1.35
CA ILE A 144 16.61 -20.79 -0.53
C ILE A 144 15.88 -22.13 -0.69
N GLU A 145 14.56 -22.13 -0.53
CA GLU A 145 13.72 -23.34 -0.64
C GLU A 145 13.87 -24.02 -2.00
N ASN A 146 13.76 -23.25 -3.09
CA ASN A 146 13.90 -23.76 -4.44
C ASN A 146 15.30 -24.34 -4.71
N THR A 147 16.34 -23.71 -4.16
CA THR A 147 17.73 -24.19 -4.31
C THR A 147 17.95 -25.51 -3.57
N HIS A 148 17.41 -25.66 -2.36
CA HIS A 148 17.48 -26.91 -1.61
C HIS A 148 16.70 -28.05 -2.27
N GLN A 149 15.54 -27.77 -2.85
CA GLN A 149 14.76 -28.76 -3.60
C GLN A 149 15.50 -29.24 -4.84
N ALA A 150 16.10 -28.31 -5.60
CA ALA A 150 16.91 -28.65 -6.77
C ALA A 150 18.13 -29.53 -6.42
N ALA A 151 18.83 -29.24 -5.32
CA ALA A 151 19.95 -30.06 -4.85
C ALA A 151 19.51 -31.49 -4.46
N ARG A 152 18.39 -31.62 -3.75
CA ARG A 152 17.83 -32.94 -3.35
C ARG A 152 17.45 -33.81 -4.55
N TRP A 153 16.97 -33.21 -5.63
CA TRP A 153 16.66 -33.96 -6.86
C TRP A 153 17.92 -34.37 -7.64
N ALA A 154 18.99 -33.56 -7.59
CA ALA A 154 20.27 -33.90 -8.20
C ALA A 154 20.99 -35.05 -7.46
N ASP A 155 20.83 -35.17 -6.14
CA ASP A 155 21.41 -36.26 -5.35
C ASP A 155 20.63 -37.59 -5.46
N GLN A 156 19.44 -37.59 -6.07
CA GLN A 156 18.55 -38.74 -6.20
C GLN A 156 18.55 -39.38 -7.61
N GLY A 157 19.31 -38.81 -8.56
CA GLY A 157 19.45 -39.31 -9.94
C GLY A 157 20.89 -39.73 -10.23
#